data_AF-A0A2N2VPF5-F1
#
_entry.id   AF-A0A2N2VPF5-F1
#
_cell.length_a   1.000
_cell.length_b   1.000
_cell.length_c   1.000
_cell.angle_alpha   90.00
_cell.angle_beta   90.00
_cell.angle_gamma   90.00
#
_symmetry.space_group_name_H-M   'P 1'
#
loop_
_entity.id
_entity.type
_entity.pdbx_description
1 polymer ?
#
loop_
_entity_poly.entity_id
_entity_poly.type
_entity_poly.pdbx_seq_one_letter_code
_entity_poly.pdbx_strand_id
1 'polypeptide(L)'
;MILTLSMRQLFTLTAFAAGMALINPVAQSADSSSTPATEDASLTPDFIYKYLVGEVAGQRGELGLASNLFLDLAKSSRDARLAERATKAAIYGNNPAVAVQAVSLWSELDPDSVDAQQTTVQMLVSTGRLAETKPYLDKLLAKEDTRANGFLYLHSLFSRQTDKQAVLELVQELAAKYPALPESHFAIAQAAWDAGKRELALEQLALAEKLRPGWEMVALLQGQILFADSPDLAVNYYQDFLKKHPDANETRLSFARLLVNQKRFEEAKKEFVRLASASKENPEILVVVGLLSFQSGAYKEADAYFLDALNSDYADKDQVYLYLGHSAEKQGQDQLALDWYSKIQPGERYLDAKLNIAYVLSRTQGVDAGIQTLKSLDELHSTQQATVNQAIASLLTQAKRDAEAYAILQETVSKLPNTPDLIYDLAMVAERLQKLDVMERELRKLIQLKPDYAAAYNALGYSFADRNINLPEAYSLIEKALLLRPNDHYIMDSMGWVHYRMGSLDKALDYLQKAYSTQTDPEIAAHLGEVLWQRGQRDEAIKTWEEALQSHPDNEILLNTSKRFLR
;
A
#
# COMPACT_ATOMS: atom_id res chain seq x y z
N MET A 1 -14.32 -9.30 -18.00
CA MET A 1 -14.03 -9.36 -16.54
C MET A 1 -12.76 -8.57 -16.24
N ILE A 2 -12.78 -7.25 -16.47
CA ILE A 2 -11.60 -6.38 -16.36
C ILE A 2 -12.00 -5.17 -15.51
N LEU A 3 -12.00 -5.38 -14.19
CA LEU A 3 -11.98 -4.32 -13.16
C LEU A 3 -11.84 -4.99 -11.78
N THR A 4 -10.78 -5.76 -11.61
CA THR A 4 -10.30 -6.20 -10.29
C THR A 4 -8.77 -6.23 -10.31
N LEU A 5 -8.15 -5.08 -10.54
CA LEU A 5 -6.77 -4.86 -10.11
C LEU A 5 -6.80 -3.91 -8.91
N SER A 6 -6.26 -4.42 -7.81
CA SER A 6 -6.49 -3.90 -6.47
C SER A 6 -5.96 -2.47 -6.29
N MET A 7 -6.68 -1.70 -5.47
CA MET A 7 -6.32 -0.39 -4.91
C MET A 7 -4.90 -0.26 -4.33
N ARG A 8 -4.08 -1.32 -4.26
CA ARG A 8 -2.73 -1.31 -3.68
C ARG A 8 -1.74 -0.37 -4.39
N GLN A 9 -1.91 -0.07 -5.69
CA GLN A 9 -0.92 0.74 -6.42
C GLN A 9 -1.02 2.25 -6.15
N LEU A 10 -2.10 2.73 -5.52
CA LEU A 10 -2.17 4.11 -5.00
C LEU A 10 -1.43 4.27 -3.65
N PHE A 11 -1.01 3.18 -3.01
CA PHE A 11 -0.44 3.17 -1.66
C PHE A 11 1.09 3.04 -1.62
N THR A 12 1.76 3.03 -2.77
CA THR A 12 3.22 2.94 -2.87
C THR A 12 3.78 4.09 -3.69
N LEU A 13 3.60 5.31 -3.20
CA LEU A 13 4.44 6.44 -3.60
C LEU A 13 5.04 7.08 -2.34
N THR A 14 6.36 7.19 -2.37
CA THR A 14 7.28 7.80 -1.40
C THR A 14 7.47 7.07 -0.06
N ALA A 15 8.19 5.95 -0.09
CA ALA A 15 8.96 5.47 1.05
C ALA A 15 10.33 4.99 0.56
N PHE A 16 11.27 5.92 0.33
CA PHE A 16 12.71 5.65 0.41
C PHE A 16 13.50 6.97 0.41
N ALA A 17 14.64 6.96 1.10
CA ALA A 17 15.68 8.00 1.20
C ALA A 17 15.52 9.09 2.28
N ALA A 18 15.85 8.72 3.53
CA ALA A 18 16.68 9.56 4.41
C ALA A 18 17.34 8.66 5.45
N GLY A 19 18.46 8.05 5.09
CA GLY A 19 19.17 7.19 6.03
C GLY A 19 20.30 6.40 5.40
N MET A 20 21.21 7.06 4.69
CA MET A 20 22.59 6.59 4.59
C MET A 20 23.53 7.68 4.07
N ALA A 21 24.69 7.73 4.73
CA ALA A 21 25.95 8.33 4.34
C ALA A 21 26.09 9.86 4.43
N LEU A 22 26.71 10.31 5.53
CA LEU A 22 28.02 10.99 5.46
C LEU A 22 28.85 10.57 6.68
N ILE A 23 29.46 9.38 6.63
CA ILE A 23 30.72 9.14 7.36
C ILE A 23 31.81 9.32 6.31
N ASN A 24 32.31 10.55 6.20
CA ASN A 24 33.56 10.78 5.48
C ASN A 24 34.73 10.27 6.32
N PRO A 25 35.80 9.79 5.68
CA PRO A 25 36.93 9.20 6.35
C PRO A 25 37.63 10.25 7.21
N VAL A 26 38.18 9.80 8.34
CA VAL A 26 39.01 10.53 9.29
C VAL A 26 39.94 11.51 8.56
N ALA A 27 39.54 12.79 8.52
CA ALA A 27 40.44 13.88 8.29
C ALA A 27 41.08 14.20 9.64
N GLN A 28 42.41 14.11 9.70
CA GLN A 28 43.20 14.61 10.82
C GLN A 28 42.90 16.09 11.04
N SER A 29 42.08 16.42 12.03
CA SER A 29 42.10 17.74 12.66
C SER A 29 43.06 17.68 13.83
N ALA A 30 44.31 18.05 13.55
CA ALA A 30 45.17 18.61 14.57
C ALA A 30 44.57 19.98 14.91
N ASP A 31 43.88 20.08 16.04
CA ASP A 31 43.74 21.35 16.72
C ASP A 31 43.92 21.16 18.23
N SER A 32 44.94 21.85 18.70
CA SER A 32 45.51 21.80 20.04
C SER A 32 44.71 22.67 20.99
N SER A 33 43.97 22.07 21.92
CA SER A 33 43.60 22.72 23.18
C SER A 33 44.40 22.09 24.31
N SER A 34 45.54 22.72 24.60
CA SER A 34 46.42 22.39 25.71
C SER A 34 45.81 22.80 27.04
N THR A 35 45.45 21.83 27.87
CA THR A 35 45.42 21.96 29.33
C THR A 35 46.56 21.12 29.94
N PRO A 36 47.14 21.54 31.08
CA PRO A 36 48.49 21.16 31.45
C PRO A 36 48.57 19.70 31.86
N ALA A 37 49.54 19.00 31.28
CA ALA A 37 49.94 17.66 31.66
C ALA A 37 50.33 17.63 33.14
N THR A 38 49.58 16.88 33.94
CA THR A 38 50.06 16.39 35.23
C THR A 38 51.13 15.34 34.99
N GLU A 39 52.28 15.55 35.64
CA GLU A 39 53.56 14.86 35.57
C GLU A 39 53.51 13.32 35.42
N ASP A 40 54.19 12.83 34.37
CA ASP A 40 55.06 11.64 34.29
C ASP A 40 54.62 10.31 34.98
N ALA A 41 53.37 9.90 34.79
CA ALA A 41 52.92 8.52 35.08
C ALA A 41 52.72 7.65 33.82
N SER A 42 52.94 8.18 32.61
CA SER A 42 52.24 7.72 31.40
C SER A 42 52.94 6.67 30.51
N LEU A 43 54.15 6.20 30.82
CA LEU A 43 54.92 5.32 29.91
C LEU A 43 55.68 4.20 30.63
N THR A 44 55.00 3.44 31.50
CA THR A 44 55.59 2.21 32.03
C THR A 44 55.69 1.13 30.93
N PRO A 45 56.65 0.19 31.02
CA PRO A 45 56.70 -0.95 30.11
C PRO A 45 55.39 -1.74 30.05
N ASP A 46 54.67 -1.83 31.19
CA ASP A 46 53.34 -2.44 31.26
C ASP A 46 52.29 -1.66 30.46
N PHE A 47 52.27 -0.33 30.56
CA PHE A 47 51.37 0.53 29.78
C PHE A 47 51.60 0.34 28.27
N ILE A 48 52.86 0.42 27.83
CA ILE A 48 53.22 0.27 26.41
C ILE A 48 52.85 -1.13 25.91
N TYR A 49 53.14 -2.17 26.70
CA TYR A 49 52.79 -3.55 26.38
C TYR A 49 51.28 -3.71 26.21
N LYS A 50 50.48 -3.32 27.21
CA LYS A 50 49.02 -3.42 27.18
C LYS A 50 48.40 -2.59 26.05
N TYR A 51 48.94 -1.40 25.77
CA TYR A 51 48.46 -0.56 24.68
C TYR A 51 48.69 -1.24 23.32
N LEU A 52 49.90 -1.74 23.06
CA LEU A 52 50.22 -2.45 21.81
C LEU A 52 49.40 -3.75 21.66
N VAL A 53 49.21 -4.51 22.75
CA VAL A 53 48.35 -5.71 22.72
C VAL A 53 46.90 -5.32 22.41
N GLY A 54 46.40 -4.23 22.99
CA GLY A 54 45.07 -3.69 22.70
C GLY A 54 44.88 -3.30 21.23
N GLU A 55 45.85 -2.60 20.64
CA GLU A 55 45.82 -2.20 19.23
C GLU A 55 45.85 -3.43 18.30
N VAL A 56 46.74 -4.39 18.55
CA VAL A 56 46.84 -5.63 17.75
C VAL A 56 45.57 -6.48 17.89
N ALA A 57 45.01 -6.58 19.09
CA ALA A 57 43.75 -7.27 19.33
C ALA A 57 42.61 -6.62 18.54
N GLY A 58 42.51 -5.28 18.58
CA GLY A 58 41.52 -4.52 17.82
C GLY A 58 41.62 -4.75 16.31
N GLN A 59 42.84 -4.72 15.76
CA GLN A 59 43.09 -4.98 14.33
C GLN A 59 42.75 -6.41 13.91
N ARG A 60 42.86 -7.38 14.83
CA ARG A 60 42.50 -8.79 14.60
C ARG A 60 41.03 -9.10 14.81
N GLY A 61 40.21 -8.10 15.16
CA GLY A 61 38.79 -8.29 15.46
C GLY A 61 38.50 -8.83 16.86
N GLU A 62 39.51 -8.95 17.72
CA GLU A 62 39.39 -9.37 19.13
C GLU A 62 38.93 -8.19 20.01
N LEU A 63 37.77 -7.63 19.66
CA LEU A 63 37.24 -6.38 20.21
C LEU A 63 36.91 -6.48 21.71
N GLY A 64 36.56 -7.69 22.19
CA GLY A 64 36.37 -7.97 23.61
C GLY A 64 37.65 -7.82 24.42
N LEU A 65 38.78 -8.31 23.91
CA LEU A 65 40.09 -8.16 24.56
C LEU A 65 40.57 -6.71 24.47
N ALA A 66 40.48 -6.10 23.29
CA ALA A 66 40.90 -4.72 23.05
C ALA A 66 40.18 -3.73 23.97
N SER A 67 38.84 -3.84 24.09
CA SER A 67 38.05 -2.95 24.94
C SER A 67 38.40 -3.05 26.43
N ASN A 68 38.66 -4.26 26.95
CA ASN A 68 39.08 -4.44 28.34
C ASN A 68 40.47 -3.85 28.61
N LEU A 69 41.42 -4.05 27.70
CA LEU A 69 42.78 -3.49 27.82
C LEU A 69 42.76 -1.96 27.78
N PHE A 70 42.03 -1.36 26.83
CA PHE A 70 41.90 0.10 26.79
C PHE A 70 41.16 0.65 28.01
N LEU A 71 40.17 -0.07 28.55
CA LEU A 71 39.49 0.34 29.78
C LEU A 71 40.43 0.31 31.00
N ASP A 72 41.25 -0.73 31.15
CA ASP A 72 42.25 -0.82 32.22
C ASP A 72 43.27 0.33 32.14
N LEU A 73 43.75 0.60 30.92
CA LEU A 73 44.65 1.72 30.66
C LEU A 73 43.98 3.07 30.92
N ALA A 74 42.72 3.25 30.53
CA ALA A 74 41.97 4.48 30.80
C ALA A 74 41.76 4.70 32.31
N LYS A 75 41.46 3.64 33.06
CA LYS A 75 41.28 3.73 34.53
C LYS A 75 42.57 4.12 35.25
N SER A 76 43.69 3.54 34.85
CA SER A 76 45.00 3.78 35.48
C SER A 76 45.62 5.12 35.07
N SER A 77 45.52 5.50 33.80
CA SER A 77 46.10 6.75 33.27
C SER A 77 45.20 7.97 33.38
N ARG A 78 43.88 7.77 33.59
CA ARG A 78 42.86 8.82 33.53
C ARG A 78 42.84 9.58 32.18
N ASP A 79 43.24 8.95 31.08
CA ASP A 79 43.19 9.54 29.72
C ASP A 79 41.82 9.31 29.05
N ALA A 80 41.12 10.40 28.74
CA ALA A 80 39.82 10.39 28.10
C ALA A 80 39.83 9.71 26.71
N ARG A 81 40.93 9.82 25.94
CA ARG A 81 41.05 9.23 24.60
C ARG A 81 41.08 7.69 24.66
N LEU A 82 41.67 7.14 25.73
CA LEU A 82 41.66 5.70 25.96
C LEU A 82 40.28 5.21 26.40
N ALA A 83 39.55 6.00 27.20
CA ALA A 83 38.17 5.71 27.56
C ALA A 83 37.24 5.74 26.32
N GLU A 84 37.43 6.70 25.42
CA GLU A 84 36.75 6.75 24.11
C GLU A 84 37.05 5.50 23.27
N ARG A 85 38.33 5.13 23.12
CA ARG A 85 38.73 3.92 22.38
C ARG A 85 38.13 2.66 22.98
N ALA A 86 38.16 2.53 24.31
CA ALA A 86 37.55 1.41 25.03
C ALA A 86 36.05 1.32 24.76
N THR A 87 35.35 2.47 24.80
CA THR A 87 33.92 2.59 24.48
C THR A 87 33.62 2.10 23.06
N LYS A 88 34.32 2.62 22.05
CA LYS A 88 34.10 2.25 20.64
C LYS A 88 34.36 0.77 20.43
N ALA A 89 35.49 0.25 20.92
CA ALA A 89 35.83 -1.17 20.82
C ALA A 89 34.77 -2.05 21.51
N ALA A 90 34.25 -1.65 22.67
CA ALA A 90 33.24 -2.41 23.39
C ALA A 90 31.88 -2.42 22.68
N ILE A 91 31.48 -1.29 22.07
CA ILE A 91 30.24 -1.18 21.28
C ILE A 91 30.33 -2.06 20.04
N TYR A 92 31.41 -1.95 19.25
CA TYR A 92 31.60 -2.79 18.06
C TYR A 92 31.76 -4.28 18.41
N GLY A 93 32.35 -4.57 19.57
CA GLY A 93 32.51 -5.93 20.10
C GLY A 93 31.25 -6.50 20.77
N ASN A 94 30.12 -5.77 20.75
CA ASN A 94 28.86 -6.15 21.40
C ASN A 94 29.03 -6.54 22.88
N ASN A 95 29.85 -5.79 23.63
CA ASN A 95 30.11 -6.00 25.04
C ASN A 95 29.51 -4.85 25.89
N PRO A 96 28.20 -4.91 26.20
CA PRO A 96 27.50 -3.80 26.84
C PRO A 96 28.02 -3.50 28.26
N ALA A 97 28.50 -4.51 29.00
CA ALA A 97 29.02 -4.33 30.35
C ALA A 97 30.30 -3.48 30.36
N VAL A 98 31.21 -3.72 29.41
CA VAL A 98 32.44 -2.94 29.26
C VAL A 98 32.14 -1.58 28.65
N ALA A 99 31.26 -1.51 27.65
CA ALA A 99 30.88 -0.26 26.98
C ALA A 99 30.30 0.76 27.97
N VAL A 100 29.41 0.32 28.85
CA VAL A 100 28.82 1.16 29.90
C VAL A 100 29.89 1.70 30.87
N GLN A 101 30.84 0.86 31.30
CA GLN A 101 31.91 1.33 32.18
C GLN A 101 32.84 2.32 31.49
N ALA A 102 33.23 2.02 30.24
CA ALA A 102 34.14 2.83 29.46
C ALA A 102 33.53 4.19 29.12
N VAL A 103 32.25 4.23 28.75
CA VAL A 103 31.58 5.47 28.38
C VAL A 103 31.30 6.36 29.59
N SER A 104 30.94 5.77 30.74
CA SER A 104 30.82 6.52 31.99
C SER A 104 32.16 7.15 32.39
N LEU A 105 33.27 6.42 32.26
CA LEU A 105 34.60 6.96 32.51
C LEU A 105 34.97 8.05 31.49
N TRP A 106 34.65 7.86 30.21
CA TRP A 106 34.89 8.87 29.18
C TRP A 106 34.15 10.18 29.50
N SER A 107 32.87 10.08 29.86
CA SER A 107 32.08 11.25 30.25
C SER A 107 32.52 11.89 31.58
N GLU A 108 33.18 11.14 32.47
CA GLU A 108 33.75 11.68 33.70
C GLU A 108 35.04 12.46 33.41
N LEU A 109 35.89 11.90 32.55
CA LEU A 109 37.20 12.47 32.20
C LEU A 109 37.09 13.66 31.24
N ASP A 110 36.07 13.65 30.38
CA ASP A 110 35.77 14.73 29.44
C ASP A 110 34.29 15.15 29.54
N PRO A 111 33.92 15.95 30.56
CA PRO A 111 32.54 16.35 30.81
C PRO A 111 31.92 17.23 29.73
N ASP A 112 32.74 17.91 28.92
CA ASP A 112 32.31 18.87 27.90
C ASP A 112 32.17 18.23 26.51
N SER A 113 32.70 17.02 26.33
CA SER A 113 32.54 16.25 25.09
C SER A 113 31.09 15.84 24.84
N VAL A 114 30.50 16.42 23.79
CA VAL A 114 29.15 16.10 23.34
C VAL A 114 29.05 14.63 22.94
N ASP A 115 30.06 14.08 22.27
CA ASP A 115 30.09 12.68 21.85
C ASP A 115 30.10 11.73 23.06
N ALA A 116 30.84 12.08 24.12
CA ALA A 116 30.86 11.30 25.36
C ALA A 116 29.47 11.30 26.02
N GLN A 117 28.83 12.47 26.13
CA GLN A 117 27.48 12.58 26.71
C GLN A 117 26.44 11.81 25.87
N GLN A 118 26.42 12.00 24.54
CA GLN A 118 25.48 11.33 23.65
C GLN A 118 25.66 9.81 23.66
N THR A 119 26.90 9.34 23.61
CA THR A 119 27.20 7.89 23.64
C THR A 119 26.78 7.30 24.99
N THR A 120 27.00 8.02 26.10
CA THR A 120 26.57 7.58 27.43
C THR A 120 25.06 7.40 27.49
N VAL A 121 24.31 8.39 27.01
CA VAL A 121 22.85 8.33 26.96
C VAL A 121 22.37 7.14 26.12
N GLN A 122 22.91 6.96 24.90
CA GLN A 122 22.54 5.84 24.04
C GLN A 122 22.83 4.48 24.70
N MET A 123 23.97 4.34 25.38
CA MET A 123 24.34 3.12 26.09
C MET A 123 23.44 2.84 27.29
N LEU A 124 23.12 3.86 28.10
CA LEU A 124 22.22 3.71 29.23
C LEU A 124 20.80 3.36 28.77
N VAL A 125 20.30 4.01 27.71
CA VAL A 125 18.99 3.70 27.11
C VAL A 125 18.96 2.27 26.58
N SER A 126 19.94 1.86 25.77
CA SER A 126 20.00 0.49 25.21
C SER A 126 20.13 -0.61 26.28
N THR A 127 20.67 -0.29 27.45
CA THR A 127 20.80 -1.22 28.59
C THR A 127 19.66 -1.11 29.62
N GLY A 128 18.61 -0.32 29.34
CA GLY A 128 17.43 -0.18 30.20
C GLY A 128 17.65 0.67 31.45
N ARG A 129 18.75 1.43 31.52
CA ARG A 129 19.14 2.27 32.66
C ARG A 129 18.65 3.71 32.48
N LEU A 130 17.36 3.87 32.20
CA LEU A 130 16.75 5.15 31.84
C LEU A 130 16.95 6.23 32.92
N ALA A 131 16.78 5.87 34.20
CA ALA A 131 16.89 6.80 35.33
C ALA A 131 18.27 7.49 35.42
N GLU A 132 19.32 6.87 34.88
CA GLU A 132 20.69 7.38 34.93
C GLU A 132 21.02 8.33 33.79
N THR A 133 20.14 8.46 32.78
CA THR A 133 20.38 9.28 31.59
C THR A 133 20.24 10.78 31.88
N LYS A 134 19.42 11.15 32.86
CA LYS A 134 19.03 12.54 33.16
C LYS A 134 20.22 13.52 33.27
N PRO A 135 21.27 13.28 34.07
CA PRO A 135 22.37 14.25 34.20
C PRO A 135 23.11 14.51 32.88
N TYR A 136 23.22 13.50 32.02
CA TYR A 136 23.86 13.62 30.70
C TYR A 136 22.94 14.37 29.72
N LEU A 137 21.63 14.09 29.76
CA LEU A 137 20.63 14.82 28.98
C LEU A 137 20.52 16.30 29.40
N ASP A 138 20.58 16.58 30.70
CA ASP A 138 20.60 17.94 31.24
C ASP A 138 21.77 18.76 30.67
N LYS A 139 22.95 18.16 30.56
CA LYS A 139 24.13 18.79 29.94
C LYS A 139 23.94 19.01 28.44
N LEU A 140 23.43 18.01 27.71
CA LEU A 140 23.18 18.11 26.27
C LEU A 140 22.15 19.20 25.93
N LEU A 141 21.14 19.36 26.79
CA LEU A 141 20.08 20.37 26.62
C LEU A 141 20.45 21.75 27.20
N ALA A 142 21.58 21.88 27.90
CA ALA A 142 22.01 23.15 28.49
C ALA A 142 22.37 24.19 27.42
N LYS A 143 22.99 23.77 26.31
CA LYS A 143 23.39 24.66 25.20
C LYS A 143 22.17 25.09 24.39
N GLU A 144 21.94 26.40 24.30
CA GLU A 144 20.75 26.98 23.66
C GLU A 144 20.63 26.61 22.17
N ASP A 145 21.73 26.72 21.42
CA ASP A 145 21.76 26.46 19.98
C ASP A 145 21.36 25.02 19.59
N THR A 146 21.57 24.06 20.49
CA THR A 146 21.27 22.63 20.23
C THR A 146 20.05 22.13 20.98
N ARG A 147 19.51 22.91 21.91
CA ARG A 147 18.44 22.48 22.84
C ARG A 147 17.17 22.06 22.12
N ALA A 148 16.72 22.86 21.15
CA ALA A 148 15.52 22.58 20.37
C ALA A 148 15.60 21.22 19.66
N ASN A 149 16.66 21.01 18.89
CA ASN A 149 16.93 19.74 18.22
C ASN A 149 17.11 18.58 19.21
N GLY A 150 17.71 18.85 20.37
CA GLY A 150 17.84 17.87 21.45
C GLY A 150 16.49 17.34 21.93
N PHE A 151 15.49 18.21 22.15
CA PHE A 151 14.14 17.78 22.52
C PHE A 151 13.45 16.97 21.42
N LEU A 152 13.58 17.38 20.15
CA LEU A 152 13.02 16.63 19.01
C LEU A 152 13.63 15.23 18.87
N TYR A 153 14.91 15.07 19.24
CA TYR A 153 15.61 13.79 19.19
C TYR A 153 15.17 12.79 20.27
N LEU A 154 14.64 13.26 21.42
CA LEU A 154 14.29 12.41 22.56
C LEU A 154 13.31 11.29 22.20
N HIS A 155 12.30 11.56 21.36
CA HIS A 155 11.34 10.54 20.96
C HIS A 155 12.02 9.38 20.20
N SER A 156 12.93 9.70 19.27
CA SER A 156 13.68 8.67 18.53
C SER A 156 14.59 7.85 19.45
N LEU A 157 15.25 8.51 20.41
CA LEU A 157 16.13 7.90 21.40
C LEU A 157 15.37 6.89 22.29
N PHE A 158 14.17 7.25 22.74
CA PHE A 158 13.38 6.41 23.65
C PHE A 158 12.37 5.50 22.95
N SER A 159 12.32 5.50 21.62
CA SER A 159 11.36 4.70 20.82
C SER A 159 11.31 3.22 21.23
N ARG A 160 12.47 2.63 21.55
CA ARG A 160 12.61 1.22 21.95
C ARG A 160 12.47 0.95 23.46
N GLN A 161 12.31 1.98 24.28
CA GLN A 161 12.09 1.79 25.72
C GLN A 161 10.72 1.16 25.96
N THR A 162 10.68 0.16 26.83
CA THR A 162 9.45 -0.55 27.20
C THR A 162 8.61 0.23 28.20
N ASP A 163 9.26 0.89 29.17
CA ASP A 163 8.59 1.70 30.18
C ASP A 163 8.28 3.11 29.66
N LYS A 164 7.13 3.24 28.99
CA LYS A 164 6.67 4.50 28.41
C LYS A 164 6.32 5.55 29.48
N GLN A 165 5.90 5.12 30.67
CA GLN A 165 5.55 6.02 31.76
C GLN A 165 6.82 6.67 32.35
N ALA A 166 7.88 5.89 32.57
CA ALA A 166 9.16 6.43 33.02
C ALA A 166 9.80 7.38 31.98
N VAL A 167 9.62 7.12 30.68
CA VAL A 167 10.05 8.05 29.62
C VAL A 167 9.29 9.37 29.71
N LEU A 168 7.97 9.34 29.87
CA LEU A 168 7.16 10.54 30.03
C LEU A 168 7.63 11.37 31.24
N GLU A 169 7.82 10.75 32.39
CA GLU A 169 8.27 11.42 33.61
C GLU A 169 9.64 12.09 33.41
N LEU A 170 10.61 11.37 32.81
CA LEU A 170 11.92 11.92 32.49
C LEU A 170 11.83 13.12 31.53
N VAL A 171 11.03 13.02 30.47
CA VAL A 171 10.87 14.11 29.50
C VAL A 171 10.23 15.33 30.16
N GLN A 172 9.23 15.15 31.02
CA GLN A 172 8.62 16.23 31.79
C GLN A 172 9.63 16.92 32.72
N GLU A 173 10.47 16.15 33.41
CA GLU A 173 11.51 16.71 34.28
C GLU A 173 12.56 17.53 33.50
N LEU A 174 12.98 17.06 32.33
CA LEU A 174 13.90 17.78 31.45
C LEU A 174 13.27 19.07 30.90
N ALA A 175 12.01 18.98 30.48
CA ALA A 175 11.25 20.10 29.92
C ALA A 175 10.89 21.18 30.95
N ALA A 176 10.78 20.84 32.24
CA ALA A 176 10.41 21.76 33.31
C ALA A 176 11.33 23.00 33.42
N LYS A 177 12.59 22.89 32.98
CA LYS A 177 13.55 24.01 32.94
C LYS A 177 13.31 24.98 31.77
N TYR A 178 12.50 24.58 30.78
CA TYR A 178 12.31 25.29 29.52
C TYR A 178 10.83 25.44 29.12
N PRO A 179 9.97 26.04 29.97
CA PRO A 179 8.53 26.15 29.74
C PRO A 179 8.13 27.14 28.62
N ALA A 180 9.08 27.90 28.09
CA ALA A 180 8.85 28.81 26.97
C ALA A 180 9.29 28.22 25.61
N LEU A 181 9.86 27.01 25.62
CA LEU A 181 10.37 26.34 24.42
C LEU A 181 9.26 25.46 23.80
N PRO A 182 8.81 25.71 22.56
CA PRO A 182 7.77 24.89 21.95
C PRO A 182 8.20 23.42 21.79
N GLU A 183 9.47 23.13 21.51
CA GLU A 183 10.01 21.78 21.41
C GLU A 183 9.94 20.98 22.71
N SER A 184 10.01 21.65 23.87
CA SER A 184 9.89 20.96 25.17
C SER A 184 8.46 20.44 25.36
N HIS A 185 7.45 21.26 25.05
CA HIS A 185 6.04 20.86 25.05
C HIS A 185 5.74 19.79 24.01
N PHE A 186 6.28 19.90 22.79
CA PHE A 186 6.11 18.87 21.76
C PHE A 186 6.72 17.52 22.17
N ALA A 187 7.90 17.52 22.79
CA ALA A 187 8.52 16.31 23.31
C ALA A 187 7.68 15.66 24.43
N ILE A 188 7.12 16.46 25.36
CA ILE A 188 6.18 15.94 26.35
C ILE A 188 4.96 15.33 25.66
N ALA A 189 4.40 15.99 24.64
CA ALA A 189 3.24 15.48 23.92
C ALA A 189 3.50 14.12 23.25
N GLN A 190 4.66 13.94 22.60
CA GLN A 190 5.08 12.67 22.02
C GLN A 190 5.18 11.58 23.09
N ALA A 191 5.89 11.85 24.18
CA ALA A 191 6.04 10.89 25.27
C ALA A 191 4.71 10.56 25.96
N ALA A 192 3.81 11.55 26.10
CA ALA A 192 2.49 11.38 26.68
C ALA A 192 1.60 10.51 25.79
N TRP A 193 1.67 10.71 24.48
CA TRP A 193 0.96 9.87 23.52
C TRP A 193 1.45 8.41 23.57
N ASP A 194 2.77 8.19 23.56
CA ASP A 194 3.37 6.86 23.69
C ASP A 194 2.99 6.15 25.01
N ALA A 195 2.80 6.92 26.09
CA ALA A 195 2.38 6.44 27.40
C ALA A 195 0.84 6.28 27.53
N GLY A 196 0.07 6.52 26.47
CA GLY A 196 -1.39 6.45 26.48
C GLY A 196 -2.07 7.58 27.27
N LYS A 197 -1.37 8.66 27.57
CA LYS A 197 -1.86 9.87 28.26
C LYS A 197 -2.38 10.88 27.23
N ARG A 198 -3.47 10.53 26.56
CA ARG A 198 -4.05 11.29 25.44
C ARG A 198 -4.36 12.76 25.79
N GLU A 199 -5.02 13.00 26.92
CA GLU A 199 -5.44 14.36 27.32
C GLU A 199 -4.23 15.28 27.55
N LEU A 200 -3.19 14.74 28.21
CA LEU A 200 -1.94 15.45 28.43
C LEU A 200 -1.24 15.76 27.11
N ALA A 201 -1.21 14.80 26.18
CA ALA A 201 -0.60 15.03 24.87
C ALA A 201 -1.27 16.21 24.14
N LEU A 202 -2.60 16.25 24.10
CA LEU A 202 -3.34 17.34 23.47
C LEU A 202 -3.15 18.70 24.18
N GLU A 203 -3.10 18.71 25.52
CA GLU A 203 -2.81 19.93 26.29
C GLU A 203 -1.43 20.51 25.93
N GLN A 204 -0.41 19.65 25.87
CA GLN A 204 0.96 20.06 25.55
C GLN A 204 1.11 20.49 24.08
N LEU A 205 0.38 19.86 23.15
CA LEU A 205 0.32 20.33 21.76
C LEU A 205 -0.32 21.71 21.64
N ALA A 206 -1.39 21.98 22.39
CA ALA A 206 -1.99 23.30 22.43
C ALA A 206 -1.04 24.39 22.97
N LEU A 207 -0.20 24.04 23.96
CA LEU A 207 0.86 24.93 24.45
C LEU A 207 1.96 25.15 23.40
N ALA A 208 2.42 24.09 22.73
CA ALA A 208 3.41 24.18 21.67
C ALA A 208 2.92 25.06 20.50
N GLU A 209 1.67 24.87 20.06
CA GLU A 209 1.02 25.69 19.01
C GLU A 209 0.89 27.16 19.44
N LYS A 210 0.59 27.42 20.72
CA LYS A 210 0.53 28.80 21.23
C LYS A 210 1.89 29.50 21.20
N LEU A 211 2.97 28.77 21.49
CA LEU A 211 4.35 29.28 21.50
C LEU A 211 4.91 29.45 20.09
N ARG A 212 4.55 28.54 19.16
CA ARG A 212 4.91 28.60 17.75
C ARG A 212 3.71 28.26 16.88
N PRO A 213 2.88 29.25 16.51
CA PRO A 213 1.72 29.03 15.65
C PRO A 213 2.12 28.54 14.25
N GLY A 214 1.34 27.63 13.69
CA GLY A 214 1.58 27.09 12.34
C GLY A 214 2.70 26.06 12.27
N TRP A 215 3.12 25.49 13.42
CA TRP A 215 4.17 24.49 13.43
C TRP A 215 3.65 23.13 12.95
N GLU A 216 3.95 22.77 11.70
CA GLU A 216 3.38 21.59 11.04
C GLU A 216 3.56 20.28 11.82
N MET A 217 4.69 20.09 12.50
CA MET A 217 4.91 18.89 13.33
C MET A 217 3.88 18.74 14.46
N VAL A 218 3.44 19.85 15.08
CA VAL A 218 2.38 19.85 16.09
C VAL A 218 1.05 19.45 15.47
N ALA A 219 0.73 20.01 14.31
CA ALA A 219 -0.50 19.70 13.59
C ALA A 219 -0.57 18.23 13.16
N LEU A 220 0.52 17.68 12.66
CA LEU A 220 0.61 16.29 12.24
C LEU A 220 0.38 15.33 13.41
N LEU A 221 1.03 15.56 14.56
CA LEU A 221 0.83 14.72 15.74
C LEU A 221 -0.58 14.87 16.32
N GLN A 222 -1.10 16.10 16.40
CA GLN A 222 -2.46 16.33 16.89
C GLN A 222 -3.50 15.66 15.99
N GLY A 223 -3.34 15.77 14.67
CA GLY A 223 -4.20 15.09 13.70
C GLY A 223 -4.11 13.56 13.80
N GLN A 224 -2.94 12.99 14.07
CA GLN A 224 -2.77 11.55 14.33
C GLN A 224 -3.52 11.12 15.60
N ILE A 225 -3.42 11.88 16.69
CA ILE A 225 -4.13 11.59 17.95
C ILE A 225 -5.64 11.63 17.73
N LEU A 226 -6.14 12.65 17.04
CA LEU A 226 -7.58 12.78 16.74
C LEU A 226 -8.08 11.69 15.80
N PHE A 227 -7.26 11.25 14.85
CA PHE A 227 -7.59 10.16 13.94
C PHE A 227 -7.83 8.84 14.68
N ALA A 228 -7.09 8.60 15.76
CA ALA A 228 -7.26 7.41 16.61
C ALA A 228 -8.66 7.36 17.25
N ASP A 229 -9.30 8.51 17.49
CA ASP A 229 -10.67 8.57 18.01
C ASP A 229 -11.70 8.46 16.87
N SER A 230 -11.52 9.27 15.83
CA SER A 230 -12.36 9.25 14.63
C SER A 230 -11.66 9.96 13.47
N PRO A 231 -11.71 9.40 12.26
CA PRO A 231 -11.20 10.08 11.07
C PRO A 231 -11.78 11.47 10.84
N ASP A 232 -13.06 11.69 11.18
CA ASP A 232 -13.72 12.99 10.97
C ASP A 232 -13.19 14.07 11.91
N LEU A 233 -12.75 13.71 13.13
CA LEU A 233 -12.12 14.66 14.04
C LEU A 233 -10.79 15.16 13.48
N ALA A 234 -9.98 14.26 12.92
CA ALA A 234 -8.74 14.63 12.24
C ALA A 234 -8.99 15.49 11.00
N VAL A 235 -10.01 15.15 10.19
CA VAL A 235 -10.40 15.95 9.02
C VAL A 235 -10.79 17.36 9.43
N ASN A 236 -11.68 17.52 10.41
CA ASN A 236 -12.13 18.84 10.87
C ASN A 236 -10.95 19.67 11.42
N TYR A 237 -10.06 19.02 12.18
CA TYR A 237 -8.87 19.66 12.71
C TYR A 237 -7.93 20.17 11.60
N TYR A 238 -7.57 19.32 10.63
CA TYR A 238 -6.71 19.72 9.53
C TYR A 238 -7.34 20.82 8.66
N GLN A 239 -8.65 20.75 8.43
CA GLN A 239 -9.37 21.81 7.72
C GLN A 239 -9.26 23.15 8.44
N ASP A 240 -9.44 23.17 9.76
CA ASP A 240 -9.36 24.41 10.54
C ASP A 240 -7.94 24.93 10.69
N PHE A 241 -6.95 24.03 10.82
CA PHE A 241 -5.53 24.39 10.82
C PHE A 241 -5.12 25.03 9.48
N LEU A 242 -5.47 24.39 8.35
CA LEU A 242 -5.10 24.87 7.01
C LEU A 242 -5.85 26.14 6.57
N LYS A 243 -6.99 26.47 7.20
CA LYS A 243 -7.63 27.78 7.02
C LYS A 243 -6.80 28.91 7.62
N LYS A 244 -6.11 28.65 8.73
CA LYS A 244 -5.25 29.63 9.42
C LYS A 244 -3.83 29.65 8.86
N HIS A 245 -3.35 28.49 8.42
CA HIS A 245 -1.99 28.27 7.91
C HIS A 245 -2.06 27.68 6.49
N PRO A 246 -2.41 28.48 5.47
CA PRO A 246 -2.63 28.00 4.11
C PRO A 246 -1.35 27.53 3.40
N ASP A 247 -0.19 27.88 3.91
CA ASP A 247 1.15 27.52 3.43
C ASP A 247 1.73 26.23 4.06
N ALA A 248 1.04 25.64 5.04
CA ALA A 248 1.44 24.39 5.70
C ALA A 248 1.25 23.16 4.78
N ASN A 249 2.21 22.95 3.87
CA ASN A 249 2.10 21.97 2.80
C ASN A 249 2.32 20.52 3.27
N GLU A 250 3.13 20.27 4.30
CA GLU A 250 3.31 18.92 4.86
C GLU A 250 2.01 18.43 5.53
N THR A 251 1.36 19.35 6.24
CA THR A 251 0.05 19.16 6.87
C THR A 251 -1.02 18.96 5.81
N ARG A 252 -1.01 19.76 4.74
CA ARG A 252 -1.94 19.62 3.61
C ARG A 252 -1.77 18.28 2.90
N LEU A 253 -0.55 17.81 2.70
CA LEU A 253 -0.28 16.49 2.12
C LEU A 253 -0.84 15.37 2.99
N SER A 254 -0.62 15.43 4.30
CA SER A 254 -1.15 14.44 5.25
C SER A 254 -2.68 14.45 5.30
N PHE A 255 -3.29 15.64 5.25
CA PHE A 255 -4.73 15.81 5.16
C PHE A 255 -5.30 15.23 3.85
N ALA A 256 -4.68 15.51 2.71
CA ALA A 256 -5.12 14.99 1.41
C ALA A 256 -5.05 13.45 1.37
N ARG A 257 -3.97 12.86 1.91
CA ARG A 257 -3.82 11.39 2.05
C ARG A 257 -4.90 10.78 2.95
N LEU A 258 -5.22 11.44 4.06
CA LEU A 258 -6.32 11.03 4.94
C LEU A 258 -7.66 10.99 4.18
N LEU A 259 -7.96 12.01 3.38
CA LEU A 259 -9.19 12.07 2.58
C LEU A 259 -9.25 10.93 1.55
N VAL A 260 -8.14 10.59 0.88
CA VAL A 260 -8.06 9.43 -0.03
C VAL A 260 -8.38 8.13 0.70
N ASN A 261 -7.81 7.93 1.89
CA ASN A 261 -8.05 6.73 2.70
C ASN A 261 -9.51 6.61 3.14
N GLN A 262 -10.18 7.74 3.34
CA GLN A 262 -11.62 7.81 3.63
C GLN A 262 -12.50 7.77 2.38
N LYS A 263 -11.92 7.53 1.19
CA LYS A 263 -12.61 7.52 -0.11
C LYS A 263 -13.30 8.85 -0.45
N ARG A 264 -12.86 9.95 0.15
CA ARG A 264 -13.35 11.33 -0.07
C ARG A 264 -12.56 11.97 -1.22
N PHE A 265 -12.63 11.36 -2.40
CA PHE A 265 -11.75 11.66 -3.54
C PHE A 265 -11.85 13.10 -4.05
N GLU A 266 -13.06 13.68 -4.10
CA GLU A 266 -13.26 15.06 -4.57
C GLU A 266 -12.65 16.10 -3.63
N GLU A 267 -12.72 15.85 -2.31
CA GLU A 267 -12.07 16.73 -1.33
C GLU A 267 -10.55 16.56 -1.39
N ALA A 268 -10.06 15.31 -1.48
CA ALA A 268 -8.64 15.03 -1.63
C ALA A 268 -8.05 15.73 -2.86
N LYS A 269 -8.75 15.65 -4.00
CA LYS A 269 -8.34 16.29 -5.26
C LYS A 269 -8.11 17.80 -5.08
N LYS A 270 -9.03 18.50 -4.41
CA LYS A 270 -8.89 19.95 -4.14
C LYS A 270 -7.61 20.27 -3.37
N GLU A 271 -7.25 19.45 -2.40
CA GLU A 271 -6.03 19.65 -1.62
C GLU A 271 -4.76 19.33 -2.42
N PHE A 272 -4.77 18.25 -3.21
CA PHE A 272 -3.64 17.93 -4.10
C PHE A 272 -3.43 18.96 -5.21
N VAL A 273 -4.50 19.57 -5.75
CA VAL A 273 -4.38 20.67 -6.72
C VAL A 273 -3.71 21.90 -6.10
N ARG A 274 -4.03 22.23 -4.85
CA ARG A 274 -3.35 23.31 -4.11
C ARG A 274 -1.88 22.99 -3.90
N LEU A 275 -1.56 21.75 -3.54
CA LEU A 275 -0.18 21.29 -3.42
C LEU A 275 0.57 21.41 -4.74
N ALA A 276 0.02 20.90 -5.85
CA ALA A 276 0.60 21.02 -7.19
C ALA A 276 0.89 22.47 -7.58
N SER A 277 0.01 23.40 -7.19
CA SER A 277 0.17 24.83 -7.47
C SER A 277 1.26 25.50 -6.62
N ALA A 278 1.43 25.05 -5.37
CA ALA A 278 2.39 25.59 -4.42
C ALA A 278 3.81 25.02 -4.62
N SER A 279 3.90 23.73 -4.94
CA SER A 279 5.13 23.04 -5.30
C SER A 279 5.14 22.78 -6.80
N LYS A 280 5.47 23.82 -7.59
CA LYS A 280 5.55 23.76 -9.06
C LYS A 280 6.49 22.67 -9.64
N GLU A 281 7.16 21.91 -8.79
CA GLU A 281 8.25 20.98 -9.15
C GLU A 281 8.13 19.61 -8.46
N ASN A 282 6.95 19.22 -7.94
CA ASN A 282 6.74 17.85 -7.46
C ASN A 282 5.89 17.03 -8.46
N PRO A 283 6.52 16.30 -9.39
CA PRO A 283 5.81 15.52 -10.40
C PRO A 283 4.93 14.42 -9.80
N GLU A 284 5.27 13.88 -8.63
CA GLU A 284 4.47 12.86 -7.95
C GLU A 284 3.08 13.38 -7.60
N ILE A 285 2.98 14.63 -7.15
CA ILE A 285 1.68 15.25 -6.83
C ILE A 285 0.84 15.46 -8.09
N LEU A 286 1.46 15.86 -9.22
CA LEU A 286 0.77 15.98 -10.50
C LEU A 286 0.17 14.64 -10.93
N VAL A 287 0.94 13.55 -10.83
CA VAL A 287 0.45 12.19 -11.13
C VAL A 287 -0.72 11.81 -10.23
N VAL A 288 -0.67 12.11 -8.93
CA VAL A 288 -1.78 11.83 -8.01
C VAL A 288 -3.06 12.58 -8.41
N VAL A 289 -2.95 13.87 -8.77
CA VAL A 289 -4.11 14.64 -9.26
C VAL A 289 -4.65 14.04 -10.56
N GLY A 290 -3.76 13.64 -11.48
CA GLY A 290 -4.13 12.96 -12.71
C GLY A 290 -4.90 11.66 -12.45
N LEU A 291 -4.43 10.82 -11.54
CA LEU A 291 -5.08 9.56 -11.15
C LEU A 291 -6.45 9.79 -10.51
N LEU A 292 -6.58 10.76 -9.60
CA LEU A 292 -7.87 11.10 -8.99
C LEU A 292 -8.86 11.63 -10.04
N SER A 293 -8.39 12.45 -10.98
CA SER A 293 -9.19 12.96 -12.09
C SER A 293 -9.64 11.83 -13.02
N PHE A 294 -8.74 10.90 -13.36
CA PHE A 294 -9.04 9.72 -14.15
C PHE A 294 -10.13 8.85 -13.49
N GLN A 295 -10.00 8.60 -12.18
CA GLN A 295 -10.98 7.82 -11.41
C GLN A 295 -12.36 8.48 -11.37
N SER A 296 -12.42 9.81 -11.32
CA SER A 296 -13.68 10.58 -11.39
C SER A 296 -14.30 10.65 -12.79
N GLY A 297 -13.64 10.10 -13.82
CA GLY A 297 -14.06 10.20 -15.22
C GLY A 297 -13.72 11.53 -15.89
N ALA A 298 -12.97 12.42 -15.22
CA ALA A 298 -12.49 13.68 -15.75
C ALA A 298 -11.22 13.47 -16.61
N TYR A 299 -11.34 12.69 -17.67
CA TYR A 299 -10.22 12.21 -18.49
C TYR A 299 -9.36 13.34 -19.10
N LYS A 300 -9.99 14.40 -19.61
CA LYS A 300 -9.24 15.57 -20.15
C LYS A 300 -8.44 16.31 -19.09
N GLU A 301 -8.99 16.42 -17.87
CA GLU A 301 -8.27 17.01 -16.74
C GLU A 301 -7.10 16.11 -16.35
N ALA A 302 -7.33 14.79 -16.28
CA ALA A 302 -6.28 13.81 -16.00
C ALA A 302 -5.12 13.91 -17.00
N ASP A 303 -5.42 13.98 -18.30
CA ASP A 303 -4.43 14.09 -19.35
C ASP A 303 -3.53 15.32 -19.17
N ALA A 304 -4.10 16.47 -18.81
CA ALA A 304 -3.32 17.69 -18.58
C ALA A 304 -2.28 17.49 -17.47
N TYR A 305 -2.69 16.94 -16.32
CA TYR A 305 -1.77 16.69 -15.20
C TYR A 305 -0.72 15.61 -15.53
N PHE A 306 -1.10 14.57 -16.27
CA PHE A 306 -0.16 13.55 -16.73
C PHE A 306 0.88 14.11 -17.69
N LEU A 307 0.46 14.96 -18.64
CA LEU A 307 1.38 15.62 -19.56
C LEU A 307 2.32 16.59 -18.82
N ASP A 308 1.82 17.34 -17.84
CA ASP A 308 2.64 18.22 -17.01
C ASP A 308 3.67 17.42 -16.18
N ALA A 309 3.29 16.26 -15.66
CA ALA A 309 4.21 15.34 -14.98
C ALA A 309 5.31 14.81 -15.92
N LEU A 310 4.97 14.47 -17.17
CA LEU A 310 5.94 14.02 -18.18
C LEU A 310 6.90 15.13 -18.64
N ASN A 311 6.46 16.38 -18.63
CA ASN A 311 7.28 17.55 -18.89
C ASN A 311 8.22 17.89 -17.72
N SER A 312 8.02 17.26 -16.56
CA SER A 312 8.85 17.36 -15.37
C SER A 312 9.80 16.15 -15.26
N ASP A 313 10.71 16.14 -14.28
CA ASP A 313 11.64 15.03 -14.04
C ASP A 313 10.97 13.83 -13.33
N TYR A 314 9.79 13.41 -13.80
CA TYR A 314 9.11 12.25 -13.24
C TYR A 314 9.82 10.96 -13.66
N ALA A 315 10.18 10.14 -12.67
CA ALA A 315 10.94 8.92 -12.90
C ALA A 315 10.13 7.82 -13.63
N ASP A 316 8.86 7.61 -13.24
CA ASP A 316 8.05 6.48 -13.73
C ASP A 316 7.16 6.85 -14.93
N LYS A 317 7.80 7.30 -16.02
CA LYS A 317 7.08 7.76 -17.23
C LYS A 317 6.16 6.68 -17.83
N ASP A 318 6.53 5.41 -17.71
CA ASP A 318 5.74 4.28 -18.22
C ASP A 318 4.39 4.16 -17.52
N GLN A 319 4.30 4.46 -16.22
CA GLN A 319 3.01 4.56 -15.53
C GLN A 319 2.13 5.62 -16.19
N VAL A 320 2.68 6.80 -16.47
CA VAL A 320 1.91 7.91 -17.04
C VAL A 320 1.46 7.59 -18.47
N TYR A 321 2.32 6.99 -19.29
CA TYR A 321 1.93 6.53 -20.64
C TYR A 321 0.80 5.52 -20.61
N LEU A 322 0.80 4.58 -19.65
CA LEU A 322 -0.27 3.61 -19.52
C LEU A 322 -1.61 4.29 -19.20
N TYR A 323 -1.63 5.23 -18.25
CA TYR A 323 -2.86 5.96 -17.90
C TYR A 323 -3.33 6.91 -19.00
N LEU A 324 -2.42 7.58 -19.72
CA LEU A 324 -2.76 8.37 -20.90
C LEU A 324 -3.38 7.52 -22.01
N GLY A 325 -2.85 6.31 -22.23
CA GLY A 325 -3.44 5.36 -23.17
C GLY A 325 -4.85 4.95 -22.77
N HIS A 326 -5.06 4.58 -21.49
CA HIS A 326 -6.39 4.24 -20.99
C HIS A 326 -7.36 5.43 -21.06
N SER A 327 -6.89 6.64 -20.78
CA SER A 327 -7.67 7.87 -20.86
C SER A 327 -8.11 8.15 -22.30
N ALA A 328 -7.20 7.96 -23.26
CA ALA A 328 -7.50 8.08 -24.68
C ALA A 328 -8.56 7.05 -25.13
N GLU A 329 -8.48 5.80 -24.68
CA GLU A 329 -9.52 4.79 -24.97
C GLU A 329 -10.90 5.18 -24.42
N LYS A 330 -10.96 5.68 -23.17
CA LYS A 330 -12.21 6.14 -22.56
C LYS A 330 -12.83 7.35 -23.28
N GLN A 331 -11.99 8.12 -23.98
CA GLN A 331 -12.40 9.25 -24.81
C GLN A 331 -12.66 8.86 -26.27
N GLY A 332 -12.55 7.58 -26.65
CA GLY A 332 -12.73 7.09 -28.02
C GLY A 332 -11.60 7.46 -28.98
N GLN A 333 -10.42 7.82 -28.46
CA GLN A 333 -9.26 8.25 -29.23
C GLN A 333 -8.28 7.08 -29.42
N ASP A 334 -8.73 6.05 -30.15
CA ASP A 334 -8.02 4.78 -30.27
C ASP A 334 -6.59 4.93 -30.82
N GLN A 335 -6.36 5.79 -31.82
CA GLN A 335 -5.01 6.02 -32.35
C GLN A 335 -4.09 6.65 -31.31
N LEU A 336 -4.58 7.62 -30.53
CA LEU A 336 -3.79 8.26 -29.49
C LEU A 336 -3.46 7.26 -28.37
N ALA A 337 -4.37 6.35 -28.06
CA ALA A 337 -4.11 5.28 -27.09
C ALA A 337 -2.95 4.38 -27.55
N LEU A 338 -2.95 3.96 -28.82
CA LEU A 338 -1.85 3.19 -29.41
C LEU A 338 -0.52 3.96 -29.34
N ASP A 339 -0.54 5.25 -29.68
CA ASP A 339 0.65 6.10 -29.63
C ASP A 339 1.23 6.16 -28.21
N TRP A 340 0.39 6.27 -27.17
CA TRP A 340 0.84 6.25 -25.77
C TRP A 340 1.38 4.90 -25.34
N TYR A 341 0.64 3.81 -25.58
CA TYR A 341 1.09 2.47 -25.20
C TYR A 341 2.39 2.09 -25.90
N SER A 342 2.63 2.57 -27.12
CA SER A 342 3.86 2.29 -27.87
C SER A 342 5.13 2.90 -27.25
N LYS A 343 4.99 3.91 -26.38
CA LYS A 343 6.13 4.55 -25.69
C LYS A 343 6.65 3.75 -24.51
N ILE A 344 5.84 2.83 -23.97
CA ILE A 344 6.19 2.02 -22.81
C ILE A 344 7.33 1.07 -23.17
N GLN A 345 8.43 1.15 -22.40
CA GLN A 345 9.62 0.36 -22.67
C GLN A 345 9.50 -1.07 -22.14
N PRO A 346 10.31 -2.03 -22.63
CA PRO A 346 10.41 -3.36 -22.04
C PRO A 346 10.70 -3.26 -20.54
N GLY A 347 9.83 -3.86 -19.73
CA GLY A 347 9.83 -3.71 -18.28
C GLY A 347 8.53 -4.24 -17.66
N GLU A 348 8.25 -3.83 -16.42
CA GLU A 348 7.11 -4.34 -15.64
C GLU A 348 5.76 -4.15 -16.35
N ARG A 349 5.56 -3.02 -17.03
CA ARG A 349 4.28 -2.65 -17.67
C ARG A 349 4.20 -2.96 -19.16
N TYR A 350 5.25 -3.57 -19.72
CA TYR A 350 5.34 -3.80 -21.17
C TYR A 350 4.27 -4.79 -21.65
N LEU A 351 4.04 -5.87 -20.90
CA LEU A 351 3.01 -6.84 -21.25
C LEU A 351 1.62 -6.21 -21.22
N ASP A 352 1.30 -5.44 -20.18
CA ASP A 352 0.03 -4.74 -20.05
C ASP A 352 -0.20 -3.77 -21.22
N ALA A 353 0.82 -3.01 -21.61
CA ALA A 353 0.77 -2.14 -22.79
C ALA A 353 0.46 -2.92 -24.07
N LYS A 354 1.10 -4.08 -24.28
CA LYS A 354 0.86 -4.93 -25.46
C LYS A 354 -0.52 -5.57 -25.47
N LEU A 355 -1.02 -5.97 -24.30
CA LEU A 355 -2.39 -6.44 -24.13
C LEU A 355 -3.39 -5.34 -24.53
N ASN A 356 -3.20 -4.11 -24.03
CA ASN A 356 -4.07 -2.98 -24.37
C ASN A 356 -4.01 -2.63 -25.86
N ILE A 357 -2.81 -2.59 -26.46
CA ILE A 357 -2.64 -2.41 -27.91
C ILE A 357 -3.45 -3.47 -28.68
N ALA A 358 -3.35 -4.74 -28.29
CA ALA A 358 -4.08 -5.81 -28.96
C ALA A 358 -5.60 -5.66 -28.85
N TYR A 359 -6.12 -5.21 -27.72
CA TYR A 359 -7.56 -4.91 -27.56
C TYR A 359 -8.00 -3.76 -28.47
N VAL A 360 -7.23 -2.66 -28.52
CA VAL A 360 -7.52 -1.51 -29.40
C VAL A 360 -7.49 -1.93 -30.87
N LEU A 361 -6.48 -2.69 -31.29
CA LEU A 361 -6.36 -3.21 -32.66
C LEU A 361 -7.48 -4.19 -33.00
N SER A 362 -7.89 -5.06 -32.06
CA SER A 362 -9.02 -5.97 -32.25
C SER A 362 -10.33 -5.21 -32.55
N ARG A 363 -10.60 -4.13 -31.81
CA ARG A 363 -11.79 -3.28 -32.01
C ARG A 363 -11.73 -2.50 -33.33
N THR A 364 -10.56 -1.97 -33.70
CA THR A 364 -10.43 -1.01 -34.81
C THR A 364 -10.09 -1.65 -36.15
N GLN A 365 -9.34 -2.74 -36.15
CA GLN A 365 -8.80 -3.41 -37.35
C GLN A 365 -9.25 -4.87 -37.46
N GLY A 366 -10.02 -5.36 -36.48
CA GLY A 366 -10.52 -6.72 -36.44
C GLY A 366 -9.67 -7.65 -35.55
N VAL A 367 -10.32 -8.72 -35.09
CA VAL A 367 -9.78 -9.63 -34.07
C VAL A 367 -8.40 -10.21 -34.42
N ASP A 368 -8.13 -10.50 -35.71
CA ASP A 368 -6.87 -11.09 -36.14
C ASP A 368 -5.67 -10.16 -35.94
N ALA A 369 -5.86 -8.83 -36.07
CA ALA A 369 -4.80 -7.85 -35.84
C ALA A 369 -4.36 -7.84 -34.36
N GLY A 370 -5.32 -7.91 -33.44
CA GLY A 370 -5.06 -8.03 -32.01
C GLY A 370 -4.33 -9.34 -31.68
N ILE A 371 -4.81 -10.45 -32.22
CA ILE A 371 -4.20 -11.78 -32.02
C ILE A 371 -2.76 -11.81 -32.57
N GLN A 372 -2.52 -11.27 -33.76
CA GLN A 372 -1.18 -11.22 -34.35
C GLN A 372 -0.20 -10.44 -33.48
N THR A 373 -0.65 -9.31 -32.91
CA THR A 373 0.14 -8.52 -31.97
C THR A 373 0.56 -9.36 -30.76
N LEU A 374 -0.39 -10.08 -30.16
CA LEU A 374 -0.12 -10.93 -29.00
C LEU A 374 0.77 -12.13 -29.33
N LYS A 375 0.59 -12.74 -30.50
CA LYS A 375 1.43 -13.87 -30.95
C LYS A 375 2.87 -13.46 -31.32
N SER A 376 3.11 -12.17 -31.60
CA SER A 376 4.46 -11.65 -31.90
C SER A 376 5.31 -11.39 -30.66
N LEU A 377 4.77 -11.63 -29.45
CA LEU A 377 5.52 -11.49 -28.21
C LEU A 377 6.41 -12.71 -28.00
N ASP A 378 7.72 -12.48 -27.98
CA ASP A 378 8.74 -13.50 -27.74
C ASP A 378 9.23 -13.48 -26.28
N GLU A 379 9.98 -14.52 -25.89
CA GLU A 379 10.68 -14.62 -24.58
C GLU A 379 9.79 -14.56 -23.33
N LEU A 380 8.50 -14.85 -23.47
CA LEU A 380 7.55 -14.87 -22.36
C LEU A 380 7.82 -16.04 -21.40
N HIS A 381 7.81 -15.75 -20.10
CA HIS A 381 7.78 -16.80 -19.08
C HIS A 381 6.42 -17.51 -19.09
N SER A 382 6.34 -18.71 -18.50
CA SER A 382 5.15 -19.57 -18.55
C SER A 382 3.87 -18.88 -18.05
N THR A 383 3.96 -18.05 -17.00
CA THR A 383 2.84 -17.28 -16.46
C THR A 383 2.41 -16.15 -17.41
N GLN A 384 3.36 -15.43 -18.01
CA GLN A 384 3.07 -14.38 -18.99
C GLN A 384 2.44 -14.97 -20.25
N GLN A 385 2.94 -16.11 -20.72
CA GLN A 385 2.35 -16.84 -21.85
C GLN A 385 0.89 -17.24 -21.56
N ALA A 386 0.60 -17.64 -20.33
CA ALA A 386 -0.75 -17.96 -19.89
C ALA A 386 -1.68 -16.73 -19.99
N THR A 387 -1.22 -15.57 -19.52
CA THR A 387 -1.95 -14.30 -19.62
C THR A 387 -2.19 -13.90 -21.08
N VAL A 388 -1.19 -14.03 -21.94
CA VAL A 388 -1.33 -13.76 -23.38
C VAL A 388 -2.35 -14.68 -24.04
N ASN A 389 -2.28 -15.99 -23.75
CA ASN A 389 -3.23 -16.96 -24.28
C ASN A 389 -4.66 -16.71 -23.78
N GLN A 390 -4.81 -16.27 -22.53
CA GLN A 390 -6.10 -15.85 -21.99
C GLN A 390 -6.68 -14.66 -22.76
N ALA A 391 -5.87 -13.64 -23.03
CA ALA A 391 -6.28 -12.47 -23.78
C ALA A 391 -6.67 -12.84 -25.23
N ILE A 392 -5.86 -13.68 -25.90
CA ILE A 392 -6.19 -14.19 -27.25
C ILE A 392 -7.51 -14.94 -27.23
N ALA A 393 -7.73 -15.84 -26.26
CA ALA A 393 -8.98 -16.58 -26.14
C ALA A 393 -10.17 -15.65 -25.91
N SER A 394 -10.02 -14.63 -25.06
CA SER A 394 -11.06 -13.62 -24.84
C SER A 394 -11.42 -12.87 -26.12
N LEU A 395 -10.42 -12.45 -26.91
CA LEU A 395 -10.62 -11.79 -28.21
C LEU A 395 -11.36 -12.70 -29.19
N LEU A 396 -10.98 -13.97 -29.28
CA LEU A 396 -11.63 -14.98 -30.14
C LEU A 396 -13.09 -15.20 -29.73
N THR A 397 -13.35 -15.36 -28.44
CA THR A 397 -14.69 -15.54 -27.88
C THR A 397 -15.59 -14.32 -28.14
N GLN A 398 -15.06 -13.09 -28.02
CA GLN A 398 -15.80 -11.87 -28.38
C GLN A 398 -16.15 -11.83 -29.87
N ALA A 399 -15.27 -12.36 -30.73
CA ALA A 399 -15.51 -12.50 -32.17
C ALA A 399 -16.35 -13.73 -32.56
N LYS A 400 -16.99 -14.41 -31.58
CA LYS A 400 -17.76 -15.66 -31.77
C LYS A 400 -16.94 -16.81 -32.42
N ARG A 401 -15.61 -16.79 -32.28
CA ARG A 401 -14.67 -17.84 -32.76
C ARG A 401 -14.33 -18.84 -31.66
N ASP A 402 -15.38 -19.41 -31.05
CA ASP A 402 -15.25 -20.23 -29.84
C ASP A 402 -14.40 -21.51 -30.05
N ALA A 403 -14.40 -22.08 -31.27
CA ALA A 403 -13.60 -23.26 -31.58
C ALA A 403 -12.07 -23.01 -31.47
N GLU A 404 -11.62 -21.84 -31.89
CA GLU A 404 -10.21 -21.44 -31.80
C GLU A 404 -9.83 -21.06 -30.37
N ALA A 405 -10.73 -20.35 -29.66
CA ALA A 405 -10.54 -20.04 -28.25
C ALA A 405 -10.38 -21.32 -27.41
N TYR A 406 -11.23 -22.32 -27.69
CA TYR A 406 -11.17 -23.62 -27.03
C TYR A 406 -9.82 -24.32 -27.26
N ALA A 407 -9.32 -24.33 -28.49
CA ALA A 407 -8.04 -24.99 -28.80
C ALA A 407 -6.88 -24.38 -28.01
N ILE A 408 -6.81 -23.04 -27.96
CA ILE A 408 -5.77 -22.30 -27.23
C ILE A 408 -5.87 -22.54 -25.72
N LEU A 409 -7.07 -22.44 -25.15
CA LEU A 409 -7.29 -22.65 -23.73
C LEU A 409 -7.00 -24.10 -23.33
N GLN A 410 -7.45 -25.07 -24.13
CA GLN A 410 -7.21 -26.50 -23.86
C GLN A 410 -5.71 -26.80 -23.84
N GLU A 411 -4.96 -26.33 -24.84
CA GLU A 411 -3.51 -26.49 -24.88
C GLU A 411 -2.85 -25.82 -23.65
N THR A 412 -3.26 -24.59 -23.33
CA THR A 412 -2.68 -23.82 -22.22
C THR A 412 -2.93 -24.49 -20.87
N VAL A 413 -4.17 -24.90 -20.58
CA VAL A 413 -4.56 -25.59 -19.34
C VAL A 413 -3.87 -26.96 -19.23
N SER A 414 -3.62 -27.65 -20.34
CA SER A 414 -2.89 -28.92 -20.32
C SER A 414 -1.43 -28.77 -19.86
N LYS A 415 -0.78 -27.64 -20.23
CA LYS A 415 0.60 -27.31 -19.82
C LYS A 415 0.66 -26.67 -18.43
N LEU A 416 -0.40 -25.96 -18.03
CA LEU A 416 -0.50 -25.22 -16.78
C LEU A 416 -1.75 -25.65 -15.98
N PRO A 417 -1.77 -26.87 -15.42
CA PRO A 417 -2.97 -27.44 -14.82
C PRO A 417 -3.43 -26.77 -13.52
N ASN A 418 -2.63 -25.86 -12.95
CA ASN A 418 -2.92 -25.11 -11.72
C ASN A 418 -3.22 -23.63 -12.00
N THR A 419 -4.14 -23.37 -12.93
CA THR A 419 -4.54 -22.00 -13.35
C THR A 419 -6.06 -21.84 -13.28
N PRO A 420 -6.61 -21.49 -12.09
CA PRO A 420 -8.06 -21.48 -11.86
C PRO A 420 -8.88 -20.70 -12.90
N ASP A 421 -8.45 -19.48 -13.24
CA ASP A 421 -9.18 -18.60 -14.15
C ASP A 421 -9.18 -19.16 -15.59
N LEU A 422 -8.07 -19.75 -16.04
CA LEU A 422 -7.99 -20.39 -17.37
C LEU A 422 -8.82 -21.67 -17.45
N ILE A 423 -8.88 -22.45 -16.37
CA ILE A 423 -9.76 -23.64 -16.31
C ILE A 423 -11.23 -23.21 -16.40
N TYR A 424 -11.58 -22.11 -15.73
CA TYR A 424 -12.92 -21.53 -15.82
C TYR A 424 -13.23 -21.07 -17.26
N ASP A 425 -12.35 -20.28 -17.88
CA ASP A 425 -12.52 -19.81 -19.25
C ASP A 425 -12.66 -20.99 -20.23
N LEU A 426 -11.84 -22.04 -20.08
CA LEU A 426 -11.96 -23.26 -20.88
C LEU A 426 -13.33 -23.92 -20.74
N ALA A 427 -13.85 -24.03 -19.51
CA ALA A 427 -15.15 -24.61 -19.27
C ALA A 427 -16.28 -23.79 -19.90
N MET A 428 -16.21 -22.46 -19.83
CA MET A 428 -17.24 -21.58 -20.41
C MET A 428 -17.23 -21.65 -21.94
N VAL A 429 -16.05 -21.70 -22.57
CA VAL A 429 -15.96 -21.89 -24.03
C VAL A 429 -16.42 -23.31 -24.42
N ALA A 430 -16.14 -24.32 -23.61
CA ALA A 430 -16.62 -25.68 -23.84
C ALA A 430 -18.16 -25.76 -23.82
N GLU A 431 -18.82 -25.05 -22.90
CA GLU A 431 -20.27 -24.94 -22.84
C GLU A 431 -20.87 -24.32 -24.11
N ARG A 432 -20.28 -23.21 -24.60
CA ARG A 432 -20.69 -22.57 -25.87
C ARG A 432 -20.58 -23.50 -27.06
N LEU A 433 -19.58 -24.39 -27.06
CA LEU A 433 -19.39 -25.43 -28.06
C LEU A 433 -20.19 -26.72 -27.80
N GLN A 434 -21.07 -26.73 -26.81
CA GLN A 434 -21.87 -27.90 -26.40
C GLN A 434 -21.03 -29.11 -25.96
N LYS A 435 -19.77 -28.89 -25.55
CA LYS A 435 -18.88 -29.91 -24.96
C LYS A 435 -19.11 -30.00 -23.45
N LEU A 436 -20.31 -30.41 -23.08
CA LEU A 436 -20.81 -30.37 -21.70
C LEU A 436 -20.05 -31.33 -20.75
N ASP A 437 -19.51 -32.42 -21.28
CA ASP A 437 -18.65 -33.36 -20.56
C ASP A 437 -17.32 -32.71 -20.15
N VAL A 438 -16.74 -31.91 -21.05
CA VAL A 438 -15.51 -31.15 -20.79
C VAL A 438 -15.80 -30.04 -19.77
N MET A 439 -16.87 -29.27 -19.97
CA MET A 439 -17.28 -28.21 -19.03
C MET A 439 -17.43 -28.77 -17.61
N GLU A 440 -18.18 -29.86 -17.43
CA GLU A 440 -18.39 -30.45 -16.11
C GLU A 440 -17.07 -30.94 -15.49
N ARG A 441 -16.24 -31.66 -16.26
CA ARG A 441 -14.95 -32.16 -15.78
C ARG A 441 -14.05 -31.03 -15.30
N GLU A 442 -13.91 -29.97 -16.10
CA GLU A 442 -13.03 -28.84 -15.78
C GLU A 442 -13.58 -28.01 -14.60
N LEU A 443 -14.89 -27.78 -14.51
CA LEU A 443 -15.49 -27.08 -13.35
C LEU A 443 -15.34 -27.89 -12.05
N ARG A 444 -15.53 -29.22 -12.08
CA ARG A 444 -15.29 -30.07 -10.91
C ARG A 444 -13.81 -30.05 -10.49
N LYS A 445 -12.88 -30.10 -11.45
CA LYS A 445 -11.45 -29.94 -11.18
C LYS A 445 -11.14 -28.57 -10.56
N LEU A 446 -11.72 -27.50 -11.09
CA LEU A 446 -11.56 -26.15 -10.57
C LEU A 446 -12.08 -26.03 -9.12
N ILE A 447 -13.25 -26.60 -8.83
CA ILE A 447 -13.81 -26.63 -7.48
C ILE A 447 -12.88 -27.36 -6.49
N GLN A 448 -12.26 -28.47 -6.91
CA GLN A 448 -11.28 -29.17 -6.08
C GLN A 448 -10.01 -28.34 -5.85
N LEU A 449 -9.55 -27.65 -6.90
CA LEU A 449 -8.34 -26.84 -6.85
C LEU A 449 -8.53 -25.56 -6.02
N LYS A 450 -9.68 -24.92 -6.16
CA LYS A 450 -10.02 -23.65 -5.53
C LYS A 450 -11.46 -23.69 -4.98
N PRO A 451 -11.66 -24.23 -3.77
CA PRO A 451 -12.98 -24.44 -3.17
C PRO A 451 -13.77 -23.16 -2.83
N ASP A 452 -13.15 -21.99 -2.92
CA ASP A 452 -13.77 -20.68 -2.75
C ASP A 452 -14.11 -19.97 -4.08
N TYR A 453 -13.97 -20.67 -5.22
CA TYR A 453 -14.27 -20.12 -6.55
C TYR A 453 -15.78 -20.16 -6.85
N ALA A 454 -16.53 -19.21 -6.30
CA ALA A 454 -18.00 -19.17 -6.40
C ALA A 454 -18.56 -19.30 -7.83
N ALA A 455 -17.90 -18.69 -8.82
CA ALA A 455 -18.36 -18.73 -10.22
C ALA A 455 -18.35 -20.14 -10.82
N ALA A 456 -17.48 -21.04 -10.36
CA ALA A 456 -17.42 -22.42 -10.86
C ALA A 456 -18.60 -23.25 -10.34
N TYR A 457 -18.94 -23.08 -9.06
CA TYR A 457 -20.14 -23.66 -8.47
C TYR A 457 -21.40 -23.15 -9.17
N ASN A 458 -21.49 -21.84 -9.38
CA ASN A 458 -22.64 -21.24 -10.04
C ASN A 458 -22.81 -21.76 -11.47
N ALA A 459 -21.74 -21.73 -12.28
CA ALA A 459 -21.82 -22.18 -13.66
C ALA A 459 -22.19 -23.66 -13.78
N LEU A 460 -21.61 -24.53 -12.95
CA LEU A 460 -21.94 -25.96 -12.98
C LEU A 460 -23.39 -26.21 -12.55
N GLY A 461 -23.83 -25.56 -11.46
CA GLY A 461 -25.19 -25.71 -10.96
C GLY A 461 -26.23 -25.12 -11.91
N TYR A 462 -25.97 -23.94 -12.47
CA TYR A 462 -26.84 -23.32 -13.49
C TYR A 462 -26.95 -24.21 -14.72
N SER A 463 -25.84 -24.75 -15.24
CA SER A 463 -25.87 -25.66 -16.40
C SER A 463 -26.72 -26.92 -16.15
N PHE A 464 -26.73 -27.45 -14.93
CA PHE A 464 -27.61 -28.57 -14.55
C PHE A 464 -29.07 -28.14 -14.47
N ALA A 465 -29.35 -27.01 -13.80
CA ALA A 465 -30.68 -26.45 -13.72
C ALA A 465 -31.26 -26.18 -15.11
N ASP A 466 -30.50 -25.50 -15.98
CA ASP A 466 -30.94 -25.10 -17.31
C ASP A 466 -31.22 -26.28 -18.25
N ARG A 467 -30.54 -27.42 -18.05
CA ARG A 467 -30.80 -28.67 -18.76
C ARG A 467 -31.82 -29.59 -18.08
N ASN A 468 -32.36 -29.19 -16.92
CA ASN A 468 -33.29 -29.97 -16.10
C ASN A 468 -32.72 -31.28 -15.56
N ILE A 469 -31.41 -31.35 -15.32
CA ILE A 469 -30.74 -32.57 -14.86
C ILE A 469 -30.16 -32.36 -13.47
N ASN A 470 -30.06 -33.42 -12.68
CA ASN A 470 -29.40 -33.42 -11.37
C ASN A 470 -29.81 -32.24 -10.46
N LEU A 471 -31.09 -31.82 -10.49
CA LEU A 471 -31.57 -30.62 -9.79
C LEU A 471 -31.19 -30.54 -8.29
N PRO A 472 -31.14 -31.64 -7.51
CA PRO A 472 -30.65 -31.59 -6.13
C PRO A 472 -29.18 -31.18 -6.01
N GLU A 473 -28.33 -31.63 -6.94
CA GLU A 473 -26.92 -31.22 -7.00
C GLU A 473 -26.82 -29.77 -7.50
N ALA A 474 -27.60 -29.40 -8.52
CA ALA A 474 -27.67 -28.03 -9.03
C ALA A 474 -27.95 -27.02 -7.90
N TYR A 475 -28.97 -27.31 -7.09
CA TYR A 475 -29.32 -26.51 -5.91
C TYR A 475 -28.15 -26.41 -4.94
N SER A 476 -27.53 -27.55 -4.59
CA SER A 476 -26.42 -27.57 -3.62
C SER A 476 -25.19 -26.78 -4.11
N LEU A 477 -24.90 -26.84 -5.41
CA LEU A 477 -23.81 -26.07 -6.02
C LEU A 477 -24.11 -24.56 -5.98
N ILE A 478 -25.31 -24.15 -6.40
CA ILE A 478 -25.69 -22.73 -6.41
C ILE A 478 -25.80 -22.17 -4.99
N GLU A 479 -26.32 -22.95 -4.04
CA GLU A 479 -26.35 -22.59 -2.62
C GLU A 479 -24.93 -22.33 -2.08
N LYS A 480 -23.97 -23.19 -2.45
CA LYS A 480 -22.56 -22.97 -2.11
C LYS A 480 -22.00 -21.69 -2.75
N ALA A 481 -22.34 -21.41 -4.00
CA ALA A 481 -21.93 -20.19 -4.68
C ALA A 481 -22.49 -18.93 -3.99
N LEU A 482 -23.76 -18.98 -3.58
CA LEU A 482 -24.45 -17.89 -2.89
C LEU A 482 -23.86 -17.64 -1.49
N LEU A 483 -23.49 -18.70 -0.77
CA LEU A 483 -22.78 -18.57 0.51
C LEU A 483 -21.42 -17.87 0.35
N LEU A 484 -20.71 -18.12 -0.75
CA LEU A 484 -19.42 -17.48 -1.04
C LEU A 484 -19.57 -16.03 -1.49
N ARG A 485 -20.66 -15.69 -2.20
CA ARG A 485 -20.98 -14.32 -2.63
C ARG A 485 -22.48 -14.02 -2.47
N PRO A 486 -22.92 -13.60 -1.29
CA PRO A 486 -24.35 -13.45 -0.97
C PRO A 486 -25.05 -12.30 -1.70
N ASN A 487 -24.29 -11.36 -2.28
CA ASN A 487 -24.82 -10.15 -2.93
C ASN A 487 -24.60 -10.16 -4.46
N ASP A 488 -24.22 -11.31 -5.04
CA ASP A 488 -23.98 -11.46 -6.48
C ASP A 488 -25.31 -11.75 -7.19
N HIS A 489 -25.80 -10.80 -8.00
CA HIS A 489 -27.11 -10.89 -8.64
C HIS A 489 -27.20 -12.04 -9.66
N TYR A 490 -26.10 -12.42 -10.32
CA TYR A 490 -26.10 -13.56 -11.24
C TYR A 490 -26.26 -14.91 -10.50
N ILE A 491 -25.74 -14.99 -9.27
CA ILE A 491 -25.92 -16.19 -8.43
C ILE A 491 -27.35 -16.22 -7.87
N MET A 492 -27.91 -15.07 -7.49
CA MET A 492 -29.33 -14.99 -7.11
C MET A 492 -30.26 -15.40 -8.26
N ASP A 493 -29.97 -14.96 -9.48
CA ASP A 493 -30.70 -15.37 -10.68
C ASP A 493 -30.64 -16.90 -10.88
N SER A 494 -29.43 -17.47 -10.82
CA SER A 494 -29.24 -18.92 -10.91
C SER A 494 -30.00 -19.67 -9.81
N MET A 495 -30.06 -19.12 -8.59
CA MET A 495 -30.80 -19.68 -7.46
C MET A 495 -32.32 -19.63 -7.70
N GLY A 496 -32.80 -18.54 -8.29
CA GLY A 496 -34.18 -18.42 -8.74
C GLY A 496 -34.51 -19.45 -9.84
N TRP A 497 -33.61 -19.60 -10.81
CA TRP A 497 -33.77 -20.54 -11.92
C TRP A 497 -33.83 -21.99 -11.46
N VAL A 498 -32.94 -22.43 -10.56
CA VAL A 498 -33.01 -23.81 -10.02
C VAL A 498 -34.30 -24.05 -9.22
N HIS A 499 -34.78 -23.06 -8.45
CA HIS A 499 -36.07 -23.16 -7.77
C HIS A 499 -37.24 -23.29 -8.75
N TYR A 500 -37.22 -22.54 -9.86
CA TYR A 500 -38.21 -22.67 -10.93
C TYR A 500 -38.23 -24.09 -11.50
N ARG A 501 -37.06 -24.66 -11.81
CA ARG A 501 -36.93 -26.02 -12.36
C ARG A 501 -37.34 -27.11 -11.37
N MET A 502 -37.20 -26.84 -10.07
CA MET A 502 -37.72 -27.69 -8.99
C MET A 502 -39.22 -27.49 -8.69
N GLY A 503 -39.90 -26.60 -9.43
CA GLY A 503 -41.34 -26.30 -9.25
C GLY A 503 -41.67 -25.38 -8.07
N SER A 504 -40.67 -24.80 -7.41
CA SER A 504 -40.84 -23.89 -6.27
C SER A 504 -41.00 -22.43 -6.74
N LEU A 505 -42.12 -22.13 -7.39
CA LEU A 505 -42.35 -20.83 -8.07
C LEU A 505 -42.28 -19.60 -7.15
N ASP A 506 -42.74 -19.71 -5.90
CA ASP A 506 -42.69 -18.59 -4.94
C ASP A 506 -41.25 -18.21 -4.61
N LYS A 507 -40.41 -19.21 -4.30
CA LYS A 507 -38.98 -18.99 -4.02
C LYS A 507 -38.23 -18.48 -5.25
N ALA A 508 -38.57 -19.01 -6.42
CA ALA A 508 -38.00 -18.57 -7.68
C ALA A 508 -38.25 -17.07 -7.89
N LEU A 509 -39.49 -16.62 -7.69
CA LEU A 509 -39.86 -15.21 -7.80
C LEU A 509 -39.08 -14.34 -6.82
N ASP A 510 -39.01 -14.72 -5.54
CA ASP A 510 -38.32 -13.96 -4.51
C ASP A 510 -36.84 -13.70 -4.85
N TYR A 511 -36.13 -14.72 -5.35
CA TYR A 511 -34.73 -14.58 -5.75
C TYR A 511 -34.56 -13.75 -7.02
N LEU A 512 -35.35 -14.02 -8.06
CA LEU A 512 -35.27 -13.31 -9.34
C LEU A 512 -35.60 -11.82 -9.18
N GLN A 513 -36.57 -11.49 -8.34
CA GLN A 513 -36.95 -10.11 -8.09
C GLN A 513 -35.87 -9.34 -7.31
N LYS A 514 -35.22 -9.99 -6.35
CA LYS A 514 -34.03 -9.44 -5.67
C LYS A 514 -32.87 -9.24 -6.64
N ALA A 515 -32.59 -10.23 -7.47
CA ALA A 515 -31.54 -10.17 -8.49
C ALA A 515 -31.76 -8.98 -9.45
N TYR A 516 -32.98 -8.87 -10.00
CA TYR A 516 -33.35 -7.81 -10.92
C TYR A 516 -33.36 -6.42 -10.27
N SER A 517 -33.77 -6.32 -9.00
CA SER A 517 -33.71 -5.05 -8.25
C SER A 517 -32.28 -4.60 -7.96
N THR A 518 -31.33 -5.53 -7.92
CA THR A 518 -29.90 -5.23 -7.72
C THR A 518 -29.27 -4.74 -9.01
N GLN A 519 -29.58 -5.38 -10.13
CA GLN A 519 -29.13 -5.00 -11.46
C GLN A 519 -30.21 -5.36 -12.48
N THR A 520 -30.67 -4.37 -13.25
CA THR A 520 -31.61 -4.58 -14.35
C THR A 520 -30.87 -5.19 -15.53
N ASP A 521 -30.79 -6.52 -15.55
CA ASP A 521 -30.11 -7.32 -16.57
C ASP A 521 -31.13 -8.05 -17.46
N PRO A 522 -30.94 -8.09 -18.80
CA PRO A 522 -31.90 -8.68 -19.72
C PRO A 522 -32.07 -10.21 -19.59
N GLU A 523 -31.05 -10.94 -19.13
CA GLU A 523 -31.16 -12.38 -18.91
C GLU A 523 -31.99 -12.66 -17.65
N ILE A 524 -31.75 -11.90 -16.58
CA ILE A 524 -32.55 -11.97 -15.34
C ILE A 524 -34.01 -11.59 -15.63
N ALA A 525 -34.24 -10.56 -16.45
CA ALA A 525 -35.58 -10.18 -16.89
C ALA A 525 -36.28 -11.31 -17.67
N ALA A 526 -35.54 -12.05 -18.51
CA ALA A 526 -36.07 -13.20 -19.23
C ALA A 526 -36.55 -14.29 -18.26
N HIS A 527 -35.73 -14.69 -17.29
CA HIS A 527 -36.09 -15.68 -16.27
C HIS A 527 -37.24 -15.20 -15.37
N LEU A 528 -37.19 -13.95 -14.90
CA LEU A 528 -38.22 -13.36 -14.05
C LEU A 528 -39.59 -13.36 -14.74
N GLY A 529 -39.64 -12.90 -15.99
CA GLY A 529 -40.89 -12.92 -16.75
C GLY A 529 -41.40 -14.33 -17.01
N GLU A 530 -40.52 -15.31 -17.24
CA GLU A 530 -40.94 -16.72 -17.39
C GLU A 530 -41.57 -17.27 -16.11
N VAL A 531 -40.98 -17.00 -14.94
CA VAL A 531 -41.54 -17.40 -13.65
C VAL A 531 -42.88 -16.71 -13.38
N LEU A 532 -42.97 -15.39 -13.63
CA LEU A 532 -44.23 -14.63 -13.52
C LEU A 532 -45.32 -15.20 -14.43
N TRP A 533 -44.96 -15.56 -15.66
CA TRP A 533 -45.89 -16.16 -16.61
C TRP A 533 -46.44 -17.50 -16.12
N GLN A 534 -45.58 -18.36 -15.60
CA GLN A 534 -45.95 -19.68 -15.07
C GLN A 534 -46.80 -19.59 -13.79
N ARG A 535 -46.64 -18.49 -13.04
CA ARG A 535 -47.51 -18.14 -11.90
C ARG A 535 -48.87 -17.56 -12.30
N GLY A 536 -49.09 -17.25 -13.58
CA GLY A 536 -50.30 -16.60 -14.08
C GLY A 536 -50.28 -15.07 -14.02
N GLN A 537 -49.19 -14.45 -13.57
CA GLN A 537 -48.98 -13.00 -13.52
C GLN A 537 -48.51 -12.47 -14.89
N ARG A 538 -49.32 -12.71 -15.93
CA ARG A 538 -48.91 -12.46 -17.32
C ARG A 538 -48.67 -10.98 -17.64
N ASP A 539 -49.48 -10.09 -17.10
CA ASP A 539 -49.31 -8.65 -17.33
C ASP A 539 -47.97 -8.13 -16.77
N GLU A 540 -47.56 -8.63 -15.60
CA GLU A 540 -46.25 -8.30 -15.00
C GLU A 540 -45.09 -8.90 -15.80
N ALA A 541 -45.25 -10.13 -16.31
CA ALA A 541 -44.26 -10.77 -17.18
C ALA A 541 -44.02 -9.97 -18.47
N ILE A 542 -45.11 -9.56 -19.15
CA ILE A 542 -45.07 -8.74 -20.37
C ILE A 542 -44.35 -7.42 -20.07
N LYS A 543 -44.76 -6.73 -19.02
CA LYS A 543 -44.15 -5.46 -18.61
C LYS A 543 -42.65 -5.61 -18.35
N THR A 544 -42.24 -6.67 -17.64
CA THR A 544 -40.83 -6.93 -17.33
C THR A 544 -40.01 -7.12 -18.60
N TRP A 545 -40.50 -7.90 -19.55
CA TRP A 545 -39.81 -8.11 -20.83
C TRP A 545 -39.76 -6.85 -21.69
N GLU A 546 -40.86 -6.09 -21.76
CA GLU A 546 -40.93 -4.83 -22.54
C GLU A 546 -39.96 -3.78 -22.01
N GLU A 547 -39.92 -3.58 -20.69
CA GLU A 547 -38.99 -2.64 -20.04
C GLU A 547 -37.53 -3.04 -20.31
N ALA A 548 -37.20 -4.33 -20.16
CA ALA A 548 -35.85 -4.83 -20.42
C ALA A 548 -35.46 -4.72 -21.92
N LEU A 549 -36.40 -4.95 -22.85
CA LEU A 549 -36.17 -4.79 -24.29
C LEU A 549 -36.01 -3.32 -24.70
N GLN A 550 -36.62 -2.37 -24.00
CA GLN A 550 -36.37 -0.94 -24.24
C GLN A 550 -34.91 -0.56 -23.96
N SER A 551 -34.32 -1.12 -22.90
CA SER A 551 -32.89 -0.91 -22.58
C SER A 551 -31.94 -1.78 -23.41
N HIS A 552 -32.37 -2.96 -23.84
CA HIS A 552 -31.54 -3.98 -24.50
C HIS A 552 -32.25 -4.58 -25.72
N PRO A 553 -32.48 -3.80 -26.78
CA PRO A 553 -33.34 -4.20 -27.91
C PRO A 553 -32.78 -5.40 -28.70
N ASP A 554 -31.47 -5.61 -28.67
CA ASP A 554 -30.78 -6.64 -29.44
C ASP A 554 -30.41 -7.89 -28.62
N ASN A 555 -30.85 -8.00 -27.35
CA ASN A 555 -30.53 -9.17 -26.54
C ASN A 555 -31.24 -10.42 -27.06
N GLU A 556 -30.47 -11.38 -27.60
CA GLU A 556 -30.99 -12.59 -28.25
C GLU A 556 -31.83 -13.47 -27.30
N ILE A 557 -31.41 -13.65 -26.04
CA ILE A 557 -32.10 -14.49 -25.05
C ILE A 557 -33.48 -13.91 -24.74
N LEU A 558 -33.53 -12.63 -24.40
CA LEU A 558 -34.77 -11.94 -24.07
C LEU A 558 -35.73 -11.88 -25.27
N LEU A 559 -35.22 -11.60 -26.46
CA LEU A 559 -36.01 -11.64 -27.71
C LEU A 559 -36.60 -13.03 -27.97
N ASN A 560 -35.83 -14.09 -27.76
CA ASN A 560 -36.31 -15.46 -27.97
C ASN A 560 -37.35 -15.87 -26.92
N THR A 561 -37.12 -15.53 -25.64
CA THR A 561 -38.05 -15.83 -24.54
C THR A 561 -39.38 -15.10 -24.71
N SER A 562 -39.35 -13.78 -24.93
CA SER A 562 -40.56 -12.98 -25.20
C SER A 562 -41.35 -13.52 -26.40
N LYS A 563 -40.68 -13.79 -27.53
CA LYS A 563 -41.34 -14.39 -28.71
C LYS A 563 -41.96 -15.75 -28.44
N ARG A 564 -41.42 -16.55 -27.51
CA ARG A 564 -41.96 -17.87 -27.16
C ARG A 564 -43.28 -17.77 -26.40
N PHE A 565 -43.45 -16.77 -25.54
CA PHE A 565 -44.62 -16.62 -24.69
C PHE A 565 -45.71 -15.69 -25.25
N LEU A 566 -45.34 -14.74 -26.13
CA LEU A 566 -46.27 -13.75 -26.70
C LEU A 566 -46.86 -14.15 -28.06
N ARG A 567 -46.57 -15.35 -28.54
CA ARG A 567 -47.24 -15.97 -29.71
C ARG A 567 -48.45 -16.76 -29.23
#